data_AF-A0A2G4H4I4-F1
#
_entry.id   AF-A0A2G4H4I4-F1
#
_cell.length_a   1.000
_cell.length_b   1.000
_cell.length_c   1.000
_cell.angle_alpha   90.00
_cell.angle_beta   90.00
_cell.angle_gamma   90.00
#
_symmetry.space_group_name_H-M   'P 1'
#
loop_
_entity.id
_entity.type
_entity.pdbx_description
1 polymer ?
#
loop_
_entity_poly.entity_id
_entity_poly.type
_entity_poly.pdbx_seq_one_letter_code
_entity_poly.pdbx_strand_id
1 'polypeptide(L)'
;MVFLPAPFDQPYLLRALLVLVLLAPIAGALGVLVVLRRQVFTAHAIGVGSLPGVVLAAAAGIPVLLGGVVAGGLLALGALRLGADARRGDPSTTIGVLLAGAIGVGALLISAGVGGSGARIDGLLFGTLIGITDADLVRTAIIFTVTVIALLGLGRVWAFAAFDPSAARAAGLRPGRLDLLVAILLALVIVFAVEAVGAVLASALVVLPAAAALRLTRRIPSAMLLAAMFGLIAGTAGVLIADRWSLPSGVAVVLAAAMLWPLAAGIAYLRTHRRRSLAGLALASVAILAACGGGSGTTVDSTGSDTSAGSAPVAGALLVVATTPIVADWVQAVGGDDVAVTTIIPAGVETHDFEPTPEAARAVDGAAVVFSSGAGLDEWADQLVEAAGSGVTLVELAPEDFLAAPAEEPGHAADAPADEPATDEHGHGDVDPHYWHDPTLVEQSVAAIAAALATADPAHAAAYEERATAYEAELVALDQELKAAVAGVPSDRRLLVTDHDAFSYLGRHYDIELIGAAIPSTSGAASADAKTMAELIEIIKLRGVPAVFSESTADPAVAKVLADEAGVPVMDGLFADTLAPAGDAAGTYIGMMRSNVLLIVEGLKG
;
A
#
# COMPACT_ATOMS: atom_id res chain seq x y z
N MET A 1 18.75 -11.57 28.79
CA MET A 1 17.39 -11.35 28.29
C MET A 1 16.86 -10.11 28.98
N VAL A 2 16.84 -8.97 28.28
CA VAL A 2 16.24 -7.74 28.79
C VAL A 2 14.75 -7.87 28.49
N PHE A 3 13.92 -7.95 29.54
CA PHE A 3 12.46 -7.89 29.39
C PHE A 3 12.13 -6.49 28.88
N LEU A 4 11.85 -6.37 27.58
CA LEU A 4 11.29 -5.17 27.02
C LEU A 4 9.76 -5.19 27.27
N PRO A 5 9.09 -4.03 27.35
CA PRO A 5 7.63 -4.01 27.47
C PRO A 5 6.98 -4.66 26.23
N ALA A 6 5.81 -5.28 26.36
CA ALA A 6 5.09 -6.02 25.30
C ALA A 6 5.11 -5.43 23.85
N PRO A 7 5.02 -4.10 23.61
CA PRO A 7 5.14 -3.54 22.25
C PRO A 7 6.58 -3.52 21.68
N PHE A 8 7.57 -4.09 22.35
CA PHE A 8 8.98 -4.09 21.91
C PHE A 8 9.53 -5.51 21.70
N ASP A 9 8.72 -6.54 21.92
CA ASP A 9 9.10 -7.93 21.65
C ASP A 9 8.93 -8.29 20.16
N GLN A 10 8.08 -7.54 19.43
CA GLN A 10 7.80 -7.69 18.00
C GLN A 10 8.92 -7.04 17.15
N PRO A 11 9.68 -7.79 16.32
CA PRO A 11 10.79 -7.25 15.53
C PRO A 11 10.38 -6.12 14.57
N TYR A 12 9.23 -6.26 13.89
CA TYR A 12 8.71 -5.23 12.98
C TYR A 12 8.44 -3.91 13.72
N LEU A 13 7.85 -3.98 14.92
CA LEU A 13 7.46 -2.80 15.69
C LEU A 13 8.70 -2.06 16.20
N LEU A 14 9.73 -2.80 16.61
CA LEU A 14 11.02 -2.24 17.00
C LEU A 14 11.69 -1.54 15.81
N ARG A 15 11.76 -2.16 14.63
CA ARG A 15 12.33 -1.56 13.41
C ARG A 15 11.60 -0.28 13.01
N ALA A 16 10.26 -0.32 12.99
CA ALA A 16 9.43 0.84 12.71
C ALA A 16 9.66 2.00 13.69
N LEU A 17 9.74 1.70 14.99
CA LEU A 17 10.07 2.69 16.03
C LEU A 17 11.48 3.24 15.85
N LEU A 18 12.48 2.42 15.55
CA LEU A 18 13.86 2.85 15.33
C LEU A 18 13.99 3.77 14.11
N VAL A 19 13.33 3.42 12.99
CA VAL A 19 13.29 4.29 11.80
C VAL A 19 12.64 5.62 12.13
N LEU A 20 11.51 5.66 12.84
CA LEU A 20 10.88 6.92 13.25
C LEU A 20 11.73 7.72 14.24
N VAL A 21 12.43 7.06 15.16
CA VAL A 21 13.35 7.71 16.11
C VAL A 21 14.49 8.41 15.38
N LEU A 22 14.94 7.88 14.25
CA LEU A 22 15.96 8.51 13.42
C LEU A 22 15.35 9.57 12.48
N LEU A 23 14.27 9.24 11.78
CA LEU A 23 13.69 10.04 10.71
C LEU A 23 12.92 11.26 11.23
N ALA A 24 12.07 11.10 12.25
CA ALA A 24 11.19 12.17 12.72
C ALA A 24 11.97 13.39 13.29
N PRO A 25 13.08 13.21 14.04
CA PRO A 25 13.89 14.33 14.49
C PRO A 25 14.50 15.17 13.36
N ILE A 26 15.08 14.51 12.34
CA ILE A 26 15.71 15.23 11.23
C ILE A 26 14.66 15.89 10.32
N ALA A 27 13.52 15.23 10.09
CA ALA A 27 12.40 15.79 9.35
C ALA A 27 11.83 17.04 10.05
N GLY A 28 11.55 16.95 11.36
CA GLY A 28 11.05 18.08 12.13
C GLY A 28 12.05 19.24 12.21
N ALA A 29 13.35 18.95 12.38
CA ALA A 29 14.39 19.97 12.43
C ALA A 29 14.56 20.70 11.08
N LEU A 30 14.61 19.97 9.96
CA LEU A 30 14.63 20.56 8.62
C LEU A 30 13.34 21.33 8.32
N GLY A 31 12.21 20.81 8.79
CA GLY A 31 10.90 21.42 8.71
C GLY A 31 10.86 22.87 9.22
N VAL A 32 11.61 23.19 10.27
CA VAL A 32 11.70 24.57 10.78
C VAL A 32 12.25 25.51 9.71
N LEU A 33 13.23 25.05 8.92
CA LEU A 33 13.78 25.83 7.81
C LEU A 33 12.75 26.00 6.69
N VAL A 34 12.03 24.93 6.37
CA VAL A 34 10.95 24.92 5.36
C VAL A 34 9.86 25.92 5.72
N VAL A 35 9.36 25.87 6.97
CA VAL A 35 8.27 26.76 7.43
C VAL A 35 8.74 28.22 7.49
N LEU A 36 9.94 28.50 7.99
CA LEU A 36 10.48 29.86 8.04
C LEU A 36 10.67 30.47 6.65
N ARG A 37 10.99 29.65 5.65
CA ARG A 37 11.19 30.07 4.25
C ARG A 37 9.90 30.10 3.45
N ARG A 38 8.75 29.76 4.04
CA ARG A 38 7.46 29.60 3.35
C ARG A 38 7.55 28.59 2.19
N GLN A 39 8.38 27.56 2.35
CA GLN A 39 8.63 26.51 1.36
C GLN A 39 7.85 25.22 1.67
N VAL A 40 6.78 25.31 2.46
CA VAL A 40 5.95 24.16 2.86
C VAL A 40 5.45 23.39 1.64
N PHE A 41 4.98 24.12 0.62
CA PHE A 41 4.56 23.52 -0.66
C PHE A 41 5.72 22.86 -1.42
N THR A 42 6.95 23.39 -1.32
CA THR A 42 8.13 22.78 -1.96
C THR A 42 8.45 21.42 -1.35
N ALA A 43 8.35 21.28 -0.02
CA ALA A 43 8.57 20.00 0.64
C ALA A 43 7.56 18.95 0.15
N HIS A 44 6.28 19.30 0.09
CA HIS A 44 5.26 18.39 -0.44
C HIS A 44 5.51 18.04 -1.92
N ALA A 45 5.85 19.05 -2.73
CA ALA A 45 6.11 18.85 -4.15
C ALA A 45 7.34 17.97 -4.44
N ILE A 46 8.36 18.01 -3.58
CA ILE A 46 9.53 17.13 -3.69
C ILE A 46 9.14 15.66 -3.55
N GLY A 47 8.27 15.32 -2.59
CA GLY A 47 7.86 13.94 -2.36
C GLY A 47 7.10 13.37 -3.55
N VAL A 48 5.95 13.98 -3.86
CA VAL A 48 5.07 13.51 -4.95
C VAL A 48 5.72 13.73 -6.33
N GLY A 49 6.44 14.83 -6.52
CA GLY A 49 7.11 15.15 -7.79
C GLY A 49 8.43 14.41 -8.02
N SER A 50 8.84 13.50 -7.13
CA SER A 50 9.98 12.61 -7.35
C SER A 50 9.65 11.41 -8.25
N LEU A 51 8.36 11.15 -8.48
CA LEU A 51 7.84 9.98 -9.18
C LEU A 51 8.48 9.74 -10.57
N PRO A 52 8.66 10.73 -11.46
CA PRO A 52 9.36 10.50 -12.74
C PRO A 52 10.77 9.93 -12.58
N GLY A 53 11.49 10.37 -11.54
CA GLY A 53 12.84 9.89 -11.28
C GLY A 53 12.85 8.46 -10.75
N VAL A 54 11.88 8.11 -9.92
CA VAL A 54 11.66 6.75 -9.41
C VAL A 54 11.41 5.79 -10.58
N VAL A 55 10.46 6.13 -11.45
CA VAL A 55 10.07 5.31 -12.61
C VAL A 55 11.24 5.10 -13.59
N LEU A 56 11.97 6.18 -13.91
CA LEU A 56 13.14 6.09 -14.79
C LEU A 56 14.30 5.30 -14.18
N ALA A 57 14.50 5.40 -12.86
CA ALA A 57 15.54 4.64 -12.18
C ALA A 57 15.21 3.15 -12.16
N ALA A 58 13.95 2.79 -11.88
CA ALA A 58 13.46 1.42 -11.97
C ALA A 58 13.67 0.84 -13.37
N ALA A 59 13.23 1.57 -14.41
CA ALA A 59 13.41 1.17 -15.81
C ALA A 59 14.89 0.98 -16.23
N ALA A 60 15.82 1.66 -15.55
CA ALA A 60 17.25 1.58 -15.84
C ALA A 60 18.00 0.56 -14.95
N GLY A 61 17.33 -0.13 -14.03
CA GLY A 61 17.97 -1.01 -13.05
C GLY A 61 18.87 -0.27 -12.05
N ILE A 62 18.62 1.03 -11.83
CA ILE A 62 19.37 1.90 -10.90
C ILE A 62 18.57 2.00 -9.58
N PRO A 63 19.22 2.14 -8.40
CA PRO A 63 18.51 2.32 -7.14
C PRO A 63 17.47 3.45 -7.20
N VAL A 64 16.21 3.12 -6.91
CA VAL A 64 15.04 4.00 -6.99
C VAL A 64 15.22 5.28 -6.17
N LEU A 65 15.80 5.17 -4.97
CA LEU A 65 16.17 6.29 -4.11
C LEU A 65 17.01 7.34 -4.85
N LEU A 66 17.96 6.92 -5.68
CA LEU A 66 18.81 7.83 -6.44
C LEU A 66 17.99 8.61 -7.48
N GLY A 67 17.10 7.91 -8.19
CA GLY A 67 16.17 8.51 -9.15
C GLY A 67 15.27 9.55 -8.49
N GLY A 68 14.64 9.19 -7.38
CA GLY A 68 13.78 10.07 -6.61
C GLY A 68 14.52 11.31 -6.09
N VAL A 69 15.74 11.15 -5.54
CA VAL A 69 16.55 12.28 -5.04
C VAL A 69 16.96 13.23 -6.17
N VAL A 70 17.30 12.70 -7.35
CA VAL A 70 17.63 13.53 -8.52
C VAL A 70 16.40 14.32 -8.97
N ALA A 71 15.25 13.66 -9.15
CA ALA A 71 14.02 14.34 -9.58
C ALA A 71 13.53 15.36 -8.55
N GLY A 72 13.45 15.00 -7.27
CA GLY A 72 13.09 15.91 -6.19
C GLY A 72 14.07 17.09 -6.06
N GLY A 73 15.36 16.85 -6.23
CA GLY A 73 16.39 17.89 -6.27
C GLY A 73 16.24 18.86 -7.45
N LEU A 74 15.93 18.35 -8.64
CA LEU A 74 15.65 19.16 -9.83
C LEU A 74 14.38 20.01 -9.63
N LEU A 75 13.32 19.43 -9.06
CA LEU A 75 12.09 20.16 -8.75
C LEU A 75 12.36 21.29 -7.74
N ALA A 76 13.10 21.00 -6.67
CA ALA A 76 13.48 21.99 -5.67
C ALA A 76 14.36 23.11 -6.27
N LEU A 77 15.30 22.76 -7.14
CA LEU A 77 16.13 23.72 -7.87
C LEU A 77 15.28 24.61 -8.80
N GLY A 78 14.33 24.00 -9.51
CA GLY A 78 13.36 24.70 -10.36
C GLY A 78 12.54 25.70 -9.55
N ALA A 79 11.99 25.27 -8.42
CA ALA A 79 11.23 26.13 -7.51
C ALA A 79 12.07 27.32 -6.99
N LEU A 80 13.34 27.07 -6.62
CA LEU A 80 14.26 28.13 -6.16
C LEU A 80 14.60 29.14 -7.27
N ARG A 81 14.86 28.68 -8.49
CA ARG A 81 15.30 29.58 -9.58
C ARG A 81 14.15 30.33 -10.24
N LEU A 82 13.03 29.65 -10.47
CA LEU A 82 11.87 30.23 -11.14
C LEU A 82 11.07 31.10 -10.17
N GLY A 83 10.97 30.70 -8.90
CA GLY A 83 10.29 31.47 -7.84
C GLY A 83 11.06 32.69 -7.33
N ALA A 84 12.36 32.81 -7.63
CA ALA A 84 13.16 33.97 -7.24
C ALA A 84 12.91 35.22 -8.10
N ASP A 85 12.26 35.08 -9.26
CA ASP A 85 11.96 36.21 -10.15
C ASP A 85 10.56 36.78 -9.85
N ALA A 86 10.52 37.88 -9.09
CA ALA A 86 9.27 38.54 -8.69
C ALA A 86 8.39 38.99 -9.88
N ARG A 87 8.91 39.01 -11.10
CA ARG A 87 8.14 39.33 -12.31
C ARG A 87 7.35 38.14 -12.88
N ARG A 88 7.65 36.90 -12.44
CA ARG A 88 7.12 35.66 -13.02
C ARG A 88 5.94 35.03 -12.26
N GLY A 89 5.54 35.58 -11.10
CA GLY A 89 4.34 35.17 -10.37
C GLY A 89 4.58 34.79 -8.91
N ASP A 90 3.56 34.26 -8.26
CA ASP A 90 3.64 33.75 -6.89
C ASP A 90 4.48 32.46 -6.83
N PRO A 91 5.45 32.33 -5.90
CA PRO A 91 6.27 31.12 -5.77
C PRO A 91 5.44 29.83 -5.60
N SER A 92 4.28 29.90 -4.96
CA SER A 92 3.38 28.75 -4.79
C SER A 92 2.80 28.29 -6.12
N THR A 93 2.47 29.22 -7.02
CA THR A 93 2.03 28.89 -8.39
C THR A 93 3.13 28.20 -9.17
N THR A 94 4.38 28.67 -9.07
CA THR A 94 5.52 28.03 -9.75
C THR A 94 5.72 26.59 -9.27
N ILE A 95 5.63 26.36 -7.95
CA ILE A 95 5.73 25.02 -7.37
C ILE A 95 4.56 24.15 -7.84
N GLY A 96 3.33 24.67 -7.88
CA GLY A 96 2.16 23.94 -8.37
C GLY A 96 2.30 23.51 -9.82
N VAL A 97 2.82 24.38 -10.70
CA VAL A 97 3.06 24.05 -12.11
C VAL A 97 4.15 22.98 -12.25
N LEU A 98 5.26 23.11 -11.51
CA LEU A 98 6.34 22.10 -11.54
C LEU A 98 5.87 20.74 -11.02
N LEU A 99 5.09 20.74 -9.95
CA LEU A 99 4.51 19.52 -9.37
C LEU A 99 3.54 18.85 -10.34
N ALA A 100 2.58 19.60 -10.90
CA ALA A 100 1.63 19.06 -11.88
C ALA A 100 2.35 18.51 -13.12
N GLY A 101 3.38 19.21 -13.59
CA GLY A 101 4.23 18.72 -14.69
C GLY A 101 4.98 17.43 -14.33
N ALA A 102 5.55 17.35 -13.12
CA ALA A 102 6.23 16.14 -12.67
C ALA A 102 5.27 14.95 -12.54
N ILE A 103 4.08 15.16 -11.94
CA ILE A 103 3.05 14.11 -11.87
C ILE A 103 2.63 13.66 -13.27
N GLY A 104 2.38 14.60 -14.18
CA GLY A 104 2.00 14.28 -15.56
C GLY A 104 3.08 13.51 -16.32
N VAL A 105 4.36 13.87 -16.16
CA VAL A 105 5.47 13.11 -16.75
C VAL A 105 5.57 11.72 -16.14
N GLY A 106 5.42 11.60 -14.83
CA GLY A 106 5.50 10.33 -14.13
C GLY A 106 4.37 9.38 -14.53
N ALA A 107 3.14 9.87 -14.57
CA ALA A 107 1.98 9.14 -15.05
C ALA A 107 2.14 8.73 -16.53
N LEU A 108 2.68 9.62 -17.38
CA LEU A 108 2.97 9.30 -18.78
C LEU A 108 4.01 8.19 -18.92
N LEU A 109 5.05 8.18 -18.08
CA LEU A 109 6.07 7.14 -18.11
C LEU A 109 5.48 5.78 -17.71
N ILE A 110 4.68 5.75 -16.64
CA ILE A 110 3.99 4.54 -16.18
C ILE A 110 3.04 4.03 -17.27
N SER A 111 2.17 4.91 -17.79
CA SER A 111 1.21 4.56 -18.84
C SER A 111 1.88 4.20 -20.18
N ALA A 112 3.18 4.51 -20.35
CA ALA A 112 3.98 4.07 -21.49
C ALA A 112 4.74 2.75 -21.23
N GLY A 113 4.46 2.05 -20.13
CA GLY A 113 5.12 0.81 -19.73
C GLY A 113 6.58 0.99 -19.27
N VAL A 114 7.02 2.23 -19.02
CA VAL A 114 8.41 2.49 -18.59
C VAL A 114 8.54 2.10 -17.12
N GLY A 115 9.32 1.07 -16.81
CA GLY A 115 9.62 0.63 -15.44
C GLY A 115 8.81 -0.57 -14.94
N GLY A 116 7.91 -1.13 -15.77
CA GLY A 116 7.00 -2.23 -15.41
C GLY A 116 5.95 -1.85 -14.36
N SER A 117 5.04 -2.77 -14.03
CA SER A 117 4.01 -2.59 -12.98
C SER A 117 4.58 -2.41 -11.57
N GLY A 118 5.89 -2.55 -11.38
CA GLY A 118 6.57 -2.45 -10.08
C GLY A 118 6.54 -1.07 -9.41
N ALA A 119 6.07 -0.02 -10.08
CA ALA A 119 5.91 1.31 -9.49
C ALA A 119 4.51 1.49 -8.85
N ARG A 120 4.21 0.72 -7.79
CA ARG A 120 2.98 0.90 -6.99
C ARG A 120 2.92 2.31 -6.41
N ILE A 121 2.14 3.20 -7.04
CA ILE A 121 2.04 4.62 -6.68
C ILE A 121 1.51 4.79 -5.25
N ASP A 122 0.58 3.93 -4.83
CA ASP A 122 -0.07 4.00 -3.53
C ASP A 122 0.88 3.67 -2.37
N GLY A 123 1.81 2.73 -2.58
CA GLY A 123 2.88 2.43 -1.63
C GLY A 123 3.78 3.65 -1.38
N LEU A 124 4.04 4.46 -2.41
CA LEU A 124 4.77 5.72 -2.27
C LEU A 124 3.91 6.82 -1.61
N LEU A 125 2.60 6.83 -1.80
CA LEU A 125 1.72 7.86 -1.24
C LEU A 125 1.42 7.64 0.25
N PHE A 126 1.12 6.41 0.64
CA PHE A 126 0.62 6.06 1.98
C PHE A 126 1.66 5.38 2.87
N GLY A 127 2.54 4.55 2.29
CA GLY A 127 3.68 3.91 2.94
C GLY A 127 3.35 2.84 3.99
N THR A 128 3.95 1.66 3.86
CA THR A 128 3.77 0.54 4.80
C THR A 128 4.87 0.54 5.87
N LEU A 129 4.57 1.10 7.05
CA LEU A 129 5.55 1.16 8.15
C LEU A 129 5.97 -0.23 8.69
N ILE A 130 5.25 -1.27 8.29
CA ILE A 130 5.38 -2.66 8.76
C ILE A 130 6.42 -3.42 7.93
N GLY A 131 6.62 -3.09 6.65
CA GLY A 131 7.58 -3.74 5.75
C GLY A 131 9.02 -3.26 5.88
N ILE A 132 9.35 -2.51 6.94
CA ILE A 132 10.68 -1.92 7.13
C ILE A 132 11.71 -3.01 7.39
N THR A 133 12.69 -3.11 6.50
CA THR A 133 13.79 -4.09 6.57
C THR A 133 14.98 -3.57 7.40
N ASP A 134 15.93 -4.46 7.71
CA ASP A 134 17.19 -4.05 8.35
C ASP A 134 18.04 -3.16 7.42
N ALA A 135 17.93 -3.33 6.10
CA ALA A 135 18.57 -2.47 5.12
C ALA A 135 18.03 -1.03 5.19
N ASP A 136 16.72 -0.87 5.36
CA ASP A 136 16.08 0.44 5.51
C ASP A 136 16.51 1.13 6.81
N LEU A 137 16.69 0.37 7.89
CA LEU A 137 17.22 0.90 9.13
C LEU A 137 18.66 1.44 8.94
N VAL A 138 19.52 0.71 8.24
CA VAL A 138 20.90 1.15 7.94
C VAL A 138 20.90 2.40 7.06
N ARG A 139 20.07 2.42 6.00
CA ARG A 139 19.91 3.59 5.11
C ARG A 139 19.43 4.81 5.91
N THR A 140 18.44 4.63 6.80
CA THR A 140 17.93 5.67 7.68
C THR A 140 19.04 6.23 8.58
N ALA A 141 19.85 5.36 9.18
CA ALA A 141 20.94 5.76 10.06
C ALA A 141 22.03 6.57 9.32
N ILE A 142 22.34 6.22 8.08
CA ILE A 142 23.27 6.97 7.22
C ILE A 142 22.70 8.37 6.94
N ILE A 143 21.45 8.46 6.48
CA ILE A 143 20.80 9.74 6.15
C ILE A 143 20.66 10.62 7.39
N PHE A 144 20.31 10.04 8.53
CA PHE A 144 20.29 10.71 9.82
C PHE A 144 21.66 11.33 10.15
N THR A 145 22.72 10.54 10.04
CA THR A 145 24.08 10.97 10.36
C THR A 145 24.53 12.11 9.44
N VAL A 146 24.34 11.96 8.13
CA VAL A 146 24.65 12.99 7.13
C VAL A 146 23.86 14.27 7.42
N THR A 147 22.58 14.14 7.75
CA THR A 147 21.69 15.28 8.02
C THR A 147 22.07 16.01 9.29
N VAL A 148 22.36 15.30 10.37
CA VAL A 148 22.81 15.89 11.64
C VAL A 148 24.15 16.61 11.46
N ILE A 149 25.12 15.98 10.79
CA ILE A 149 26.43 16.60 10.50
C ILE A 149 26.23 17.88 9.69
N ALA A 150 25.40 17.83 8.64
CA ALA A 150 25.07 19.00 7.85
C ALA A 150 24.46 20.10 8.72
N LEU A 151 23.39 19.82 9.47
CA LEU A 151 22.72 20.81 10.33
C LEU A 151 23.66 21.45 11.36
N LEU A 152 24.53 20.66 12.00
CA LEU A 152 25.49 21.17 13.00
C LEU A 152 26.61 21.99 12.36
N GLY A 153 27.20 21.52 11.26
CA GLY A 153 28.29 22.21 10.58
C GLY A 153 27.83 23.48 9.87
N LEU A 154 26.62 23.46 9.33
CA LEU A 154 26.05 24.55 8.54
C LEU A 154 25.29 25.56 9.39
N GLY A 155 24.75 25.19 10.55
CA GLY A 155 23.80 26.01 11.32
C GLY A 155 24.24 27.45 11.60
N ARG A 156 25.53 27.68 11.91
CA ARG A 156 26.07 29.05 12.14
C ARG A 156 26.17 29.86 10.86
N VAL A 157 26.69 29.25 9.79
CA VAL A 157 26.83 29.88 8.47
C VAL A 157 25.44 30.17 7.87
N TRP A 158 24.48 29.30 8.15
CA TRP A 158 23.10 29.38 7.68
C TRP A 158 22.28 30.43 8.37
N ALA A 159 22.33 30.51 9.70
CA ALA A 159 21.65 31.56 10.43
C ALA A 159 22.12 32.93 9.93
N PHE A 160 23.43 33.07 9.69
CA PHE A 160 23.99 34.30 9.13
C PHE A 160 23.50 34.58 7.70
N ALA A 161 23.53 33.60 6.79
CA ALA A 161 23.10 33.78 5.40
C ALA A 161 21.60 33.97 5.21
N ALA A 162 20.76 33.40 6.08
CA ALA A 162 19.31 33.48 6.00
C ALA A 162 18.76 34.83 6.48
N PHE A 163 19.37 35.45 7.50
CA PHE A 163 18.91 36.73 8.03
C PHE A 163 19.47 37.93 7.27
N ASP A 164 20.68 37.84 6.73
CA ASP A 164 21.28 38.90 5.92
C ASP A 164 22.04 38.35 4.69
N PRO A 165 21.32 38.09 3.59
CA PRO A 165 21.91 37.59 2.36
C PRO A 165 22.93 38.57 1.73
N SER A 166 22.85 39.86 2.08
CA SER A 166 23.73 40.90 1.57
C SER A 166 25.05 40.92 2.36
N ALA A 167 24.99 40.86 3.69
CA ALA A 167 26.17 40.71 4.54
C ALA A 167 26.86 39.35 4.33
N ALA A 168 26.11 38.29 4.07
CA ALA A 168 26.68 36.99 3.75
C ALA A 168 27.46 36.99 2.43
N ARG A 169 26.95 37.68 1.39
CA ARG A 169 27.72 37.92 0.15
C ARG A 169 28.97 38.73 0.39
N ALA A 170 28.91 39.76 1.24
CA ALA A 170 30.07 40.54 1.63
C ALA A 170 31.11 39.74 2.44
N ALA A 171 30.68 38.73 3.20
CA ALA A 171 31.54 37.78 3.92
C ALA A 171 32.11 36.65 3.04
N GLY A 172 31.90 36.70 1.71
CA GLY A 172 32.40 35.70 0.76
C GLY A 172 31.54 34.43 0.66
N LEU A 173 30.43 34.35 1.38
CA LEU A 173 29.48 33.25 1.26
C LEU A 173 28.62 33.43 -0.01
N ARG A 174 28.16 32.31 -0.58
CA ARG A 174 27.25 32.30 -1.72
C ARG A 174 25.87 31.80 -1.25
N PRO A 175 24.94 32.67 -0.83
CA PRO A 175 23.65 32.27 -0.27
C PRO A 175 22.88 31.28 -1.14
N GLY A 176 22.89 31.46 -2.48
CA GLY A 176 22.23 30.52 -3.38
C GLY A 176 22.81 29.10 -3.38
N ARG A 177 24.10 28.92 -3.05
CA ARG A 177 24.69 27.57 -2.88
C ARG A 177 24.24 26.94 -1.56
N LEU A 178 24.04 27.75 -0.53
CA LEU A 178 23.46 27.29 0.73
C LEU A 178 22.01 26.86 0.46
N ASP A 179 21.18 27.72 -0.12
CA ASP A 179 19.78 27.37 -0.42
C ASP A 179 19.63 26.07 -1.22
N LEU A 180 20.50 25.84 -2.21
CA LEU A 180 20.58 24.57 -2.94
C LEU A 180 20.95 23.38 -2.04
N LEU A 181 21.90 23.55 -1.12
CA LEU A 181 22.32 22.50 -0.20
C LEU A 181 21.19 22.07 0.74
N VAL A 182 20.38 22.98 1.29
CA VAL A 182 19.19 22.58 2.08
C VAL A 182 18.11 21.98 1.19
N ALA A 183 17.93 22.46 -0.03
CA ALA A 183 16.99 21.83 -0.96
C ALA A 183 17.39 20.37 -1.27
N ILE A 184 18.67 20.09 -1.46
CA ILE A 184 19.19 18.72 -1.67
C ILE A 184 19.02 17.88 -0.39
N LEU A 185 19.35 18.43 0.78
CA LEU A 185 19.15 17.73 2.05
C LEU A 185 17.67 17.42 2.32
N LEU A 186 16.80 18.38 2.01
CA LEU A 186 15.37 18.22 2.12
C LEU A 186 14.87 17.16 1.14
N ALA A 187 15.34 17.17 -0.11
CA ALA A 187 15.02 16.14 -1.09
C ALA A 187 15.47 14.75 -0.63
N LEU A 188 16.71 14.62 -0.12
CA LEU A 188 17.21 13.36 0.43
C LEU A 188 16.33 12.82 1.56
N VAL A 189 16.01 13.67 2.55
CA VAL A 189 15.20 13.25 3.70
C VAL A 189 13.76 12.96 3.29
N ILE A 190 13.17 13.74 2.39
CA ILE A 190 11.78 13.54 1.97
C ILE A 190 11.65 12.31 1.09
N VAL A 191 12.49 12.12 0.07
CA VAL A 191 12.40 10.96 -0.83
C VAL A 191 12.61 9.66 -0.04
N PHE A 192 13.59 9.64 0.87
CA PHE A 192 13.77 8.49 1.73
C PHE A 192 12.60 8.28 2.70
N ALA A 193 12.05 9.36 3.28
CA ALA A 193 10.85 9.27 4.12
C ALA A 193 9.63 8.77 3.32
N VAL A 194 9.50 9.16 2.05
CA VAL A 194 8.43 8.69 1.16
C VAL A 194 8.54 7.18 0.95
N GLU A 195 9.74 6.68 0.67
CA GLU A 195 10.00 5.25 0.50
C GLU A 195 9.76 4.46 1.79
N ALA A 196 10.24 4.97 2.93
CA ALA A 196 10.16 4.25 4.20
C ALA A 196 8.78 4.32 4.87
N VAL A 197 8.07 5.45 4.75
CA VAL A 197 6.86 5.72 5.55
C VAL A 197 5.74 6.40 4.77
N GLY A 198 5.89 6.64 3.47
CA GLY A 198 4.87 7.24 2.60
C GLY A 198 4.93 8.76 2.51
N ALA A 199 4.52 9.32 1.35
CA ALA A 199 4.61 10.75 1.05
C ALA A 199 3.75 11.63 1.96
N VAL A 200 2.56 11.16 2.34
CA VAL A 200 1.65 11.88 3.25
C VAL A 200 2.29 12.02 4.63
N LEU A 201 2.80 10.92 5.18
CA LEU A 201 3.45 10.91 6.48
C LEU A 201 4.78 11.69 6.45
N ALA A 202 5.60 11.52 5.40
CA ALA A 202 6.83 12.28 5.21
C ALA A 202 6.57 13.80 5.23
N SER A 203 5.56 14.27 4.49
CA SER A 203 5.16 15.68 4.46
C SER A 203 4.68 16.16 5.83
N ALA A 204 3.89 15.35 6.53
CA ALA A 204 3.37 15.67 7.86
C ALA A 204 4.49 15.81 8.91
N LEU A 205 5.46 14.89 8.92
CA LEU A 205 6.60 14.89 9.85
C LEU A 205 7.55 16.08 9.62
N VAL A 206 7.68 16.54 8.38
CA VAL A 206 8.43 17.76 8.07
C VAL A 206 7.68 19.00 8.54
N VAL A 207 6.38 19.11 8.30
CA VAL A 207 5.65 20.38 8.46
C VAL A 207 5.06 20.58 9.86
N LEU A 208 4.36 19.59 10.41
CA LEU A 208 3.53 19.76 11.60
C LEU A 208 4.36 19.99 12.88
N PRO A 209 5.41 19.20 13.18
CA PRO A 209 6.26 19.44 14.35
C PRO A 209 6.96 20.80 14.28
N ALA A 210 7.41 21.20 13.09
CA ALA A 210 8.06 22.48 12.86
C ALA A 210 7.13 23.67 13.07
N ALA A 211 5.91 23.60 12.52
CA ALA A 211 4.89 24.63 12.68
C ALA A 211 4.48 24.79 14.15
N ALA A 212 4.33 23.69 14.88
CA ALA A 212 4.05 23.70 16.31
C ALA A 212 5.20 24.32 17.12
N ALA A 213 6.46 23.96 16.81
CA ALA A 213 7.63 24.49 17.51
C ALA A 213 7.81 26.00 17.34
N LEU A 214 7.61 26.51 16.12
CA LEU A 214 7.74 27.93 15.78
C LEU A 214 6.67 28.82 16.46
N ARG A 215 5.57 28.24 16.94
CA ARG A 215 4.59 28.95 17.79
C ARG A 215 5.08 29.20 19.21
N LEU A 216 5.99 28.36 19.69
CA LEU A 216 6.43 28.37 21.09
C LEU A 216 7.74 29.12 21.31
N THR A 217 8.58 29.23 20.27
CA THR A 217 9.86 29.94 20.35
C THR A 217 10.21 30.63 19.04
N ARG A 218 10.93 31.75 19.15
CA ARG A 218 11.46 32.51 18.01
C ARG A 218 12.94 32.24 17.74
N ARG A 219 13.63 31.48 18.61
CA ARG A 219 15.04 31.14 18.45
C ARG A 219 15.16 29.89 17.58
N ILE A 220 15.79 30.00 16.41
CA ILE A 220 15.87 28.91 15.43
C ILE A 220 16.44 27.61 16.03
N PRO A 221 17.58 27.61 16.77
CA PRO A 221 18.11 26.35 17.32
C PRO A 221 17.15 25.69 18.32
N SER A 222 16.45 26.50 19.11
CA SER A 222 15.43 26.00 20.05
C SER A 222 14.19 25.49 19.33
N ALA A 223 13.79 26.13 18.22
CA ALA A 223 12.67 25.67 17.40
C ALA A 223 13.01 24.32 16.75
N MET A 224 14.23 24.14 16.23
CA MET A 224 14.69 22.88 15.63
C MET A 224 14.71 21.74 16.65
N LEU A 225 15.25 21.98 17.85
CA LEU A 225 15.25 20.98 18.91
C LEU A 225 13.83 20.61 19.34
N LEU A 226 12.95 21.60 19.47
CA LEU A 226 11.56 21.37 19.85
C LEU A 226 10.77 20.64 18.76
N ALA A 227 11.01 20.97 17.48
CA ALA A 227 10.40 20.29 16.35
C ALA A 227 10.87 18.83 16.25
N ALA A 228 12.16 18.58 16.50
CA ALA A 228 12.70 17.23 16.57
C ALA A 228 12.04 16.40 17.68
N MET A 229 11.90 16.98 18.88
CA MET A 229 11.20 16.34 19.99
C MET A 229 9.72 16.08 19.70
N PHE A 230 9.04 17.03 19.07
CA PHE A 230 7.65 16.90 18.67
C PHE A 230 7.46 15.80 17.61
N GLY A 231 8.35 15.73 16.61
CA GLY A 231 8.35 14.66 15.62
C GLY A 231 8.53 13.30 16.28
N LEU A 232 9.50 13.17 17.19
CA LEU A 232 9.75 11.94 17.93
C LEU A 232 8.53 11.49 18.76
N ILE A 233 7.92 12.41 19.50
CA ILE A 233 6.73 12.12 20.32
C ILE A 233 5.55 11.70 19.44
N ALA A 234 5.28 12.44 18.36
CA ALA A 234 4.17 12.14 17.46
C ALA A 234 4.37 10.81 16.72
N GLY A 235 5.58 10.55 16.22
CA GLY A 235 5.95 9.28 15.57
C GLY A 235 5.75 8.09 16.50
N THR A 236 6.36 8.15 17.69
CA THR A 236 6.28 7.07 18.69
C THR A 236 4.84 6.85 19.16
N ALA A 237 4.12 7.93 19.51
CA ALA A 237 2.74 7.83 19.96
C ALA A 237 1.82 7.27 18.85
N GLY A 238 1.99 7.72 17.61
CA GLY A 238 1.20 7.26 16.47
C GLY A 238 1.36 5.77 16.19
N VAL A 239 2.59 5.25 16.22
CA VAL A 239 2.83 3.80 16.04
C VAL A 239 2.26 2.96 17.18
N LEU A 240 2.39 3.42 18.43
CA LEU A 240 1.79 2.71 19.57
C LEU A 240 0.26 2.73 19.53
N ILE A 241 -0.34 3.82 19.04
CA ILE A 241 -1.78 3.96 18.78
C ILE A 241 -2.21 2.98 17.66
N ALA A 242 -1.43 2.92 16.58
CA ALA A 242 -1.69 2.05 15.44
C ALA A 242 -1.66 0.57 15.85
N ASP A 243 -0.64 0.16 16.59
CA ASP A 243 -0.51 -1.20 17.11
C ASP A 243 -1.66 -1.58 18.05
N ARG A 244 -2.06 -0.66 18.93
CA ARG A 244 -3.11 -0.92 19.93
C ARG A 244 -4.51 -1.10 19.34
N TRP A 245 -4.79 -0.45 18.22
CA TRP A 245 -6.11 -0.40 17.59
C TRP A 245 -6.14 -0.95 16.16
N SER A 246 -5.08 -1.64 15.72
CA SER A 246 -4.93 -2.18 14.37
C SER A 246 -5.23 -1.14 13.27
N LEU A 247 -4.81 0.12 13.48
CA LEU A 247 -4.98 1.20 12.50
C LEU A 247 -3.78 1.24 11.55
N PRO A 248 -3.95 1.76 10.31
CA PRO A 248 -2.82 2.09 9.45
C PRO A 248 -1.85 3.04 10.15
N SER A 249 -0.58 2.63 10.27
CA SER A 249 0.43 3.34 11.06
C SER A 249 0.72 4.74 10.54
N GLY A 250 0.70 4.94 9.21
CA GLY A 250 0.86 6.25 8.59
C GLY A 250 -0.19 7.25 9.07
N VAL A 251 -1.46 6.85 9.04
CA VAL A 251 -2.62 7.66 9.44
C VAL A 251 -2.53 8.04 10.92
N ALA A 252 -2.25 7.08 11.80
CA ALA A 252 -2.16 7.31 13.24
C ALA A 252 -1.06 8.33 13.60
N VAL A 253 0.11 8.24 12.95
CA VAL A 253 1.21 9.20 13.16
C VAL A 253 0.86 10.59 12.64
N VAL A 254 0.22 10.71 11.47
CA VAL A 254 -0.21 12.01 10.93
C VAL A 254 -1.19 12.69 11.89
N LEU A 255 -2.18 11.95 12.40
CA LEU A 255 -3.15 12.48 13.37
C LEU A 255 -2.48 12.92 14.68
N ALA A 256 -1.55 12.12 15.20
CA ALA A 256 -0.76 12.48 16.38
C ALA A 256 0.06 13.76 16.15
N ALA A 257 0.68 13.90 14.98
CA ALA A 257 1.45 15.09 14.61
C ALA A 257 0.55 16.33 14.42
N ALA A 258 -0.64 16.17 13.85
CA ALA A 258 -1.60 17.25 13.64
C ALA A 258 -2.07 17.88 14.96
N MET A 259 -2.22 17.07 16.02
CA MET A 259 -2.61 17.52 17.36
C MET A 259 -1.57 18.44 18.03
N LEU A 260 -0.31 18.40 17.61
CA LEU A 260 0.74 19.25 18.17
C LEU A 260 0.48 20.74 17.92
N TRP A 261 -0.10 21.09 16.78
CA TRP A 261 -0.31 22.49 16.40
C TRP A 261 -1.35 23.23 17.26
N PRO A 262 -2.57 22.70 17.49
CA PRO A 262 -3.53 23.32 18.40
C PRO A 262 -3.04 23.30 19.86
N LEU A 263 -2.33 22.25 20.30
CA LEU A 263 -1.72 22.21 21.64
C LEU A 263 -0.69 23.33 21.82
N ALA A 264 0.21 23.52 20.85
CA ALA A 264 1.17 24.62 20.85
C ALA A 264 0.47 25.99 20.82
N ALA A 265 -0.65 26.11 20.10
CA ALA A 265 -1.50 27.31 20.08
C ALA A 265 -2.03 27.64 21.48
N GLY A 266 -2.62 26.65 22.15
CA GLY A 266 -3.17 26.78 23.51
C GLY A 266 -2.10 27.20 24.51
N ILE A 267 -0.92 26.57 24.47
CA ILE A 267 0.22 26.93 25.35
C ILE A 267 0.67 28.38 25.08
N ALA A 268 0.79 28.79 23.82
CA ALA A 268 1.15 30.17 23.47
C ALA A 268 0.09 31.19 23.92
N TYR A 269 -1.19 30.87 23.75
CA TYR A 269 -2.32 31.67 24.21
C TYR A 269 -2.28 31.85 25.74
N LEU A 270 -2.09 30.76 26.49
CA LEU A 270 -1.97 30.81 27.95
C LEU A 270 -0.74 31.62 28.40
N ARG A 271 0.42 31.48 27.73
CA ARG A 271 1.63 32.27 28.06
C ARG A 271 1.44 33.77 27.86
N THR A 272 0.72 34.19 26.82
CA THR A 272 0.44 35.60 26.54
C THR A 272 -0.62 36.19 27.47
N HIS A 273 -1.65 35.41 27.82
CA HIS A 273 -2.69 35.84 28.74
C HIS A 273 -2.25 35.81 30.20
N ARG A 274 -1.38 34.86 30.62
CA ARG A 274 -0.77 34.82 31.95
C ARG A 274 0.18 36.01 32.20
N ARG A 275 0.80 36.55 31.15
CA ARG A 275 1.59 37.81 31.22
C ARG A 275 0.74 39.08 31.37
N ARG A 276 -0.50 39.07 30.89
CA ARG A 276 -1.46 40.18 31.10
C ARG A 276 -2.18 40.08 32.45
N SER A 277 -2.35 38.88 32.98
CA SER A 277 -2.98 38.64 34.29
C SER A 277 -2.02 38.74 35.47
N LEU A 278 -0.69 38.81 35.28
CA LEU A 278 0.26 39.13 36.36
C LEU A 278 0.24 40.60 36.81
N ALA A 279 -0.49 41.47 36.10
CA ALA A 279 -0.88 42.80 36.59
C ALA A 279 -2.25 42.83 37.30
N GLY A 280 -2.98 41.70 37.37
CA GLY A 280 -4.36 41.66 37.87
C GLY A 280 -4.76 40.45 38.72
N LEU A 281 -3.93 39.42 38.90
CA LEU A 281 -4.26 38.25 39.71
C LEU A 281 -3.46 38.22 41.01
N ALA A 282 -3.76 39.17 41.90
CA ALA A 282 -3.64 39.01 43.34
C ALA A 282 -4.95 38.48 43.98
N LEU A 283 -5.94 38.01 43.20
CA LEU A 283 -7.30 37.81 43.73
C LEU A 283 -8.10 36.60 43.20
N ALA A 284 -7.47 35.50 42.77
CA ALA A 284 -8.25 34.32 42.34
C ALA A 284 -7.58 32.96 42.62
N SER A 285 -6.96 32.81 43.78
CA SER A 285 -6.49 31.52 44.30
C SER A 285 -7.39 31.04 45.43
N VAL A 286 -8.64 30.63 45.12
CA VAL A 286 -9.47 29.80 46.04
C VAL A 286 -10.37 28.74 45.34
N ALA A 287 -10.73 28.81 44.06
CA ALA A 287 -11.93 28.06 43.61
C ALA A 287 -11.74 26.85 42.67
N ILE A 288 -10.69 26.02 42.78
CA ILE A 288 -10.69 24.69 42.12
C ILE A 288 -9.99 23.65 43.02
N LEU A 289 -10.67 23.25 44.09
CA LEU A 289 -10.40 22.03 44.88
C LEU A 289 -11.73 21.57 45.50
N ALA A 290 -12.72 21.29 44.66
CA ALA A 290 -13.98 20.64 45.04
C ALA A 290 -14.76 20.20 43.78
N ALA A 291 -14.27 19.19 43.07
CA ALA A 291 -15.06 18.47 42.07
C ALA A 291 -14.50 17.05 41.86
N CYS A 292 -14.31 16.33 42.96
CA CYS A 292 -14.32 14.88 42.98
C CYS A 292 -15.45 14.49 43.93
N GLY A 293 -16.56 13.98 43.38
CA GLY A 293 -17.72 13.61 44.19
C GLY A 293 -18.96 13.26 43.38
N GLY A 294 -19.02 12.01 42.89
CA GLY A 294 -20.23 11.18 42.92
C GLY A 294 -21.22 11.26 41.74
N GLY A 295 -21.66 10.08 41.29
CA GLY A 295 -22.86 9.84 40.45
C GLY A 295 -22.55 8.97 39.23
N SER A 296 -22.47 7.64 39.36
CA SER A 296 -23.60 6.67 39.33
C SER A 296 -24.14 6.38 37.92
N GLY A 297 -23.77 5.19 37.43
CA GLY A 297 -24.66 4.20 36.81
C GLY A 297 -25.54 4.62 35.63
N THR A 298 -25.11 4.22 34.43
CA THR A 298 -26.01 3.72 33.38
C THR A 298 -25.32 2.56 32.66
N THR A 299 -25.80 1.35 32.95
CA THR A 299 -25.60 0.14 32.17
C THR A 299 -26.29 0.32 30.81
N VAL A 300 -25.54 0.25 29.73
CA VAL A 300 -26.10 0.03 28.39
C VAL A 300 -25.78 -1.42 28.04
N ASP A 301 -26.84 -2.23 28.05
CA ASP A 301 -26.88 -3.56 27.43
C ASP A 301 -26.45 -3.43 25.96
N SER A 302 -25.37 -4.10 25.60
CA SER A 302 -25.11 -4.52 24.23
C SER A 302 -25.34 -6.01 24.17
N THR A 303 -26.59 -6.36 23.87
CA THR A 303 -27.00 -7.72 23.50
C THR A 303 -26.34 -8.12 22.19
N GLY A 304 -25.47 -9.12 22.31
CA GLY A 304 -25.23 -10.24 21.39
C GLY A 304 -25.34 -9.99 19.89
N SER A 305 -24.18 -9.94 19.24
CA SER A 305 -24.02 -10.51 17.91
C SER A 305 -23.16 -11.77 18.06
N ASP A 306 -23.80 -12.92 17.89
CA ASP A 306 -23.17 -14.24 17.88
C ASP A 306 -22.06 -14.27 16.82
N THR A 307 -20.82 -14.32 17.30
CA THR A 307 -19.70 -14.79 16.50
C THR A 307 -19.81 -16.31 16.45
N SER A 308 -20.06 -16.82 15.26
CA SER A 308 -20.01 -18.23 14.95
C SER A 308 -18.67 -18.82 15.41
N ALA A 309 -18.76 -19.95 16.10
CA ALA A 309 -17.65 -20.66 16.67
C ALA A 309 -16.68 -21.14 15.56
N GLY A 310 -15.54 -20.46 15.43
CA GLY A 310 -14.31 -21.12 14.99
C GLY A 310 -13.84 -21.99 16.15
N SER A 311 -13.75 -23.30 15.92
CA SER A 311 -13.18 -24.25 16.87
C SER A 311 -11.84 -23.70 17.38
N ALA A 312 -11.68 -23.60 18.70
CA ALA A 312 -10.37 -23.28 19.27
C ALA A 312 -9.33 -24.25 18.69
N PRO A 313 -8.14 -23.77 18.30
CA PRO A 313 -7.15 -24.61 17.65
C PRO A 313 -6.87 -25.83 18.52
N VAL A 314 -6.91 -27.02 17.91
CA VAL A 314 -6.55 -28.26 18.59
C VAL A 314 -5.13 -28.11 19.10
N ALA A 315 -4.91 -28.39 20.38
CA ALA A 315 -3.59 -28.26 20.99
C ALA A 315 -2.58 -29.14 20.24
N GLY A 316 -1.67 -28.52 19.48
CA GLY A 316 -0.67 -29.21 18.66
C GLY A 316 -0.76 -28.95 17.14
N ALA A 317 -1.79 -28.24 16.65
CA ALA A 317 -1.90 -27.90 15.22
C ALA A 317 -0.78 -26.95 14.76
N LEU A 318 -0.30 -27.16 13.54
CA LEU A 318 0.72 -26.32 12.91
C LEU A 318 0.10 -24.97 12.52
N LEU A 319 0.64 -23.87 13.04
CA LEU A 319 0.18 -22.53 12.68
C LEU A 319 0.68 -22.17 11.28
N VAL A 320 -0.24 -21.90 10.36
CA VAL A 320 0.06 -21.53 8.98
C VAL A 320 -0.72 -20.28 8.60
N VAL A 321 -0.12 -19.47 7.74
CA VAL A 321 -0.75 -18.24 7.24
C VAL A 321 -0.95 -18.38 5.73
N ALA A 322 -2.11 -17.93 5.26
CA ALA A 322 -2.42 -17.81 3.84
C ALA A 322 -2.72 -16.34 3.52
N THR A 323 -2.22 -15.84 2.40
CA THR A 323 -2.45 -14.44 2.01
C THR A 323 -3.90 -14.17 1.62
N THR A 324 -4.50 -15.03 0.79
CA THR A 324 -5.86 -14.86 0.25
C THR A 324 -6.84 -15.92 0.78
N PRO A 325 -8.17 -15.67 0.73
CA PRO A 325 -9.18 -16.66 1.11
C PRO A 325 -9.11 -17.95 0.29
N ILE A 326 -8.80 -17.85 -1.00
CA ILE A 326 -8.68 -18.99 -1.91
C ILE A 326 -7.52 -19.90 -1.48
N VAL A 327 -6.34 -19.31 -1.24
CA VAL A 327 -5.17 -20.05 -0.74
C VAL A 327 -5.47 -20.66 0.64
N ALA A 328 -6.18 -19.92 1.49
CA ALA A 328 -6.55 -20.43 2.81
C ALA A 328 -7.46 -21.67 2.74
N ASP A 329 -8.41 -21.71 1.80
CA ASP A 329 -9.26 -22.89 1.57
C ASP A 329 -8.44 -24.10 1.11
N TRP A 330 -7.51 -23.92 0.16
CA TRP A 330 -6.63 -24.99 -0.29
C TRP A 330 -5.75 -25.53 0.85
N VAL A 331 -5.13 -24.63 1.63
CA VAL A 331 -4.29 -25.01 2.77
C VAL A 331 -5.12 -25.73 3.83
N GLN A 332 -6.36 -25.29 4.07
CA GLN A 332 -7.26 -25.94 5.02
C GLN A 332 -7.72 -27.32 4.53
N ALA A 333 -7.97 -27.48 3.22
CA ALA A 333 -8.35 -28.76 2.61
C ALA A 333 -7.21 -29.79 2.70
N VAL A 334 -5.98 -29.39 2.38
CA VAL A 334 -4.79 -30.26 2.46
C VAL A 334 -4.35 -30.49 3.91
N GLY A 335 -4.39 -29.46 4.73
CA GLY A 335 -3.90 -29.49 6.11
C GLY A 335 -4.86 -30.15 7.10
N GLY A 336 -6.18 -30.08 6.86
CA GLY A 336 -7.20 -30.64 7.74
C GLY A 336 -7.10 -30.11 9.18
N ASP A 337 -7.39 -30.98 10.16
CA ASP A 337 -7.33 -30.64 11.59
C ASP A 337 -5.89 -30.53 12.13
N ASP A 338 -4.88 -30.89 11.33
CA ASP A 338 -3.46 -30.85 11.72
C ASP A 338 -2.84 -29.46 11.58
N VAL A 339 -3.53 -28.53 10.90
CA VAL A 339 -3.12 -27.13 10.73
C VAL A 339 -4.15 -26.17 11.31
N ALA A 340 -3.70 -24.99 11.70
CA ALA A 340 -4.56 -23.86 12.01
C ALA A 340 -4.24 -22.73 11.02
N VAL A 341 -5.13 -22.53 10.06
CA VAL A 341 -4.96 -21.54 8.98
C VAL A 341 -5.43 -20.17 9.45
N THR A 342 -4.56 -19.17 9.30
CA THR A 342 -4.92 -17.75 9.44
C THR A 342 -4.83 -17.06 8.08
N THR A 343 -5.92 -16.45 7.64
CA THR A 343 -5.94 -15.69 6.38
C THR A 343 -5.62 -14.21 6.63
N ILE A 344 -4.75 -13.61 5.82
CA ILE A 344 -4.41 -12.19 5.92
C ILE A 344 -5.49 -11.30 5.31
N ILE A 345 -5.90 -11.59 4.07
CA ILE A 345 -7.00 -10.88 3.39
C ILE A 345 -8.31 -11.60 3.72
N PRO A 346 -9.27 -10.94 4.40
CA PRO A 346 -10.55 -11.56 4.71
C PRO A 346 -11.40 -11.81 3.45
N ALA A 347 -12.31 -12.79 3.52
CA ALA A 347 -13.28 -13.02 2.46
C ALA A 347 -14.19 -11.80 2.24
N GLY A 348 -14.41 -11.45 0.97
CA GLY A 348 -15.20 -10.30 0.52
C GLY A 348 -14.44 -8.98 0.50
N VAL A 349 -13.12 -8.99 0.68
CA VAL A 349 -12.26 -7.81 0.63
C VAL A 349 -11.52 -7.79 -0.71
N GLU A 350 -11.38 -6.60 -1.29
CA GLU A 350 -10.58 -6.37 -2.50
C GLU A 350 -9.10 -6.73 -2.26
N THR A 351 -8.52 -7.51 -3.15
CA THR A 351 -7.22 -8.17 -2.95
C THR A 351 -6.06 -7.34 -3.48
N HIS A 352 -6.22 -6.71 -4.66
CA HIS A 352 -5.13 -6.01 -5.34
C HIS A 352 -4.65 -4.77 -4.59
N ASP A 353 -5.59 -4.06 -3.97
CA ASP A 353 -5.33 -2.81 -3.23
C ASP A 353 -5.11 -3.04 -1.73
N PHE A 354 -5.00 -4.29 -1.30
CA PHE A 354 -4.89 -4.61 0.12
C PHE A 354 -3.57 -4.13 0.73
N GLU A 355 -3.66 -3.46 1.89
CA GLU A 355 -2.50 -3.04 2.69
C GLU A 355 -2.44 -3.85 4.00
N PRO A 356 -1.34 -4.58 4.27
CA PRO A 356 -1.19 -5.37 5.50
C PRO A 356 -1.28 -4.52 6.77
N THR A 357 -1.99 -5.04 7.77
CA THR A 357 -2.13 -4.40 9.08
C THR A 357 -1.07 -4.90 10.07
N PRO A 358 -0.85 -4.22 11.21
CA PRO A 358 0.05 -4.74 12.25
C PRO A 358 -0.38 -6.13 12.76
N GLU A 359 -1.67 -6.43 12.73
CA GLU A 359 -2.20 -7.74 13.11
C GLU A 359 -1.78 -8.85 12.14
N ALA A 360 -1.75 -8.56 10.84
CA ALA A 360 -1.20 -9.45 9.82
C ALA A 360 0.27 -9.78 10.09
N ALA A 361 1.08 -8.79 10.49
CA ALA A 361 2.49 -9.02 10.83
C ALA A 361 2.67 -9.96 12.03
N ARG A 362 1.82 -9.83 13.07
CA ARG A 362 1.86 -10.74 14.23
C ARG A 362 1.41 -12.16 13.86
N ALA A 363 0.47 -12.30 12.94
CA ALA A 363 0.05 -13.60 12.44
C ALA A 363 1.24 -14.33 11.76
N VAL A 364 2.04 -13.60 10.97
CA VAL A 364 3.23 -14.14 10.31
C VAL A 364 4.35 -14.51 11.28
N ASP A 365 4.64 -13.68 12.29
CA ASP A 365 5.68 -13.93 13.30
C ASP A 365 5.47 -15.26 14.08
N GLY A 366 4.22 -15.68 14.24
CA GLY A 366 3.86 -16.95 14.90
C GLY A 366 3.75 -18.16 13.97
N ALA A 367 3.88 -17.98 12.66
CA ALA A 367 3.59 -19.02 11.67
C ALA A 367 4.81 -19.90 11.38
N ALA A 368 4.58 -21.19 11.12
CA ALA A 368 5.61 -22.10 10.62
C ALA A 368 5.83 -21.92 9.10
N VAL A 369 4.74 -21.71 8.36
CA VAL A 369 4.72 -21.54 6.91
C VAL A 369 3.73 -20.44 6.54
N VAL A 370 4.12 -19.59 5.60
CA VAL A 370 3.26 -18.61 4.93
C VAL A 370 3.09 -19.06 3.48
N PHE A 371 1.85 -19.15 3.02
CA PHE A 371 1.50 -19.45 1.64
C PHE A 371 1.01 -18.18 0.94
N SER A 372 1.72 -17.76 -0.10
CA SER A 372 1.30 -16.68 -0.99
C SER A 372 0.68 -17.24 -2.27
N SER A 373 -0.27 -16.50 -2.83
CA SER A 373 -0.87 -16.79 -4.13
C SER A 373 0.18 -16.70 -5.24
N GLY A 374 1.03 -15.67 -5.20
CA GLY A 374 2.12 -15.45 -6.16
C GLY A 374 1.71 -14.62 -7.38
N ALA A 375 2.57 -14.65 -8.40
CA ALA A 375 2.36 -13.96 -9.69
C ALA A 375 2.14 -12.44 -9.57
N GLY A 376 2.76 -11.80 -8.57
CA GLY A 376 2.66 -10.35 -8.34
C GLY A 376 1.43 -9.90 -7.54
N LEU A 377 0.48 -10.79 -7.22
CA LEU A 377 -0.75 -10.43 -6.50
C LEU A 377 -0.46 -9.93 -5.07
N ASP A 378 0.41 -10.64 -4.37
CA ASP A 378 0.67 -10.48 -2.94
C ASP A 378 2.16 -10.33 -2.62
N GLU A 379 2.90 -9.59 -3.45
CA GLU A 379 4.34 -9.27 -3.26
C GLU A 379 4.67 -8.65 -1.89
N TRP A 380 3.67 -8.05 -1.22
CA TRP A 380 3.82 -7.54 0.14
C TRP A 380 4.11 -8.65 1.16
N ALA A 381 3.83 -9.92 0.84
CA ALA A 381 4.09 -11.08 1.71
C ALA A 381 5.59 -11.26 2.00
N ASP A 382 6.46 -11.02 1.01
CA ASP A 382 7.92 -11.06 1.17
C ASP A 382 8.37 -10.09 2.27
N GLN A 383 7.90 -8.84 2.19
CA GLN A 383 8.21 -7.80 3.16
C GLN A 383 7.70 -8.15 4.55
N LEU A 384 6.52 -8.78 4.63
CA LEU A 384 5.91 -9.17 5.90
C LEU A 384 6.70 -10.30 6.58
N VAL A 385 7.17 -11.29 5.80
CA VAL A 385 8.02 -12.39 6.28
C VAL A 385 9.40 -11.87 6.69
N GLU A 386 10.01 -10.99 5.90
CA GLU A 386 11.29 -10.36 6.24
C GLU A 386 11.18 -9.48 7.51
N ALA A 387 10.05 -8.78 7.66
CA ALA A 387 9.75 -7.97 8.83
C ALA A 387 9.52 -8.80 10.10
N ALA A 388 8.92 -9.99 10.00
CA ALA A 388 8.73 -10.93 11.11
C ALA A 388 10.06 -11.52 11.61
N GLY A 389 10.98 -11.87 10.69
CA GLY A 389 12.34 -12.30 11.03
C GLY A 389 12.71 -13.68 10.52
N SER A 390 13.94 -14.11 10.79
CA SER A 390 14.49 -15.35 10.23
C SER A 390 13.87 -16.59 10.86
N GLY A 391 13.12 -17.38 10.09
CA GLY A 391 12.59 -18.68 10.50
C GLY A 391 11.27 -19.09 9.84
N VAL A 392 10.52 -18.12 9.32
CA VAL A 392 9.27 -18.36 8.60
C VAL A 392 9.58 -18.74 7.14
N THR A 393 9.00 -19.83 6.66
CA THR A 393 9.14 -20.23 5.25
C THR A 393 7.99 -19.62 4.45
N LEU A 394 8.31 -18.82 3.44
CA LEU A 394 7.34 -18.35 2.45
C LEU A 394 7.32 -19.34 1.28
N VAL A 395 6.12 -19.74 0.87
CA VAL A 395 5.88 -20.64 -0.26
C VAL A 395 4.93 -19.93 -1.22
N GLU A 396 5.44 -19.59 -2.39
CA GLU A 396 4.65 -19.06 -3.49
C GLU A 396 3.98 -20.22 -4.24
N LEU A 397 2.66 -20.13 -4.44
CA LEU A 397 1.84 -21.21 -5.01
C LEU A 397 1.59 -21.10 -6.51
N ALA A 398 1.90 -19.95 -7.08
CA ALA A 398 1.69 -19.68 -8.48
C ALA A 398 2.52 -20.63 -9.37
N PRO A 399 1.92 -21.20 -10.44
CA PRO A 399 2.62 -22.11 -11.35
C PRO A 399 3.68 -21.37 -12.19
N GLU A 400 4.73 -22.04 -12.65
CA GLU A 400 5.80 -21.40 -13.44
C GLU A 400 5.31 -20.90 -14.82
N ASP A 401 4.27 -21.53 -15.38
CA ASP A 401 3.72 -21.22 -16.70
C ASP A 401 2.54 -20.24 -16.60
N PHE A 402 2.84 -18.94 -16.68
CA PHE A 402 1.84 -17.87 -16.64
C PHE A 402 1.27 -17.51 -18.02
N LEU A 403 0.00 -17.09 -18.03
CA LEU A 403 -0.49 -16.23 -19.10
C LEU A 403 0.14 -14.85 -18.94
N ALA A 404 0.59 -14.28 -20.05
CA ALA A 404 0.92 -12.86 -20.09
C ALA A 404 -0.35 -12.07 -19.75
N ALA A 405 -0.20 -11.02 -18.94
CA ALA A 405 -1.28 -10.07 -18.76
C ALA A 405 -1.71 -9.53 -20.14
N PRO A 406 -3.00 -9.24 -20.32
CA PRO A 406 -3.49 -8.59 -21.53
C PRO A 406 -2.68 -7.32 -21.77
N ALA A 407 -2.14 -7.15 -22.99
CA ALA A 407 -1.43 -5.93 -23.32
C ALA A 407 -2.39 -4.74 -23.15
N GLU A 408 -2.00 -3.72 -22.38
CA GLU A 408 -2.63 -2.41 -22.44
C GLU A 408 -2.44 -1.86 -23.87
N GLU A 409 -3.37 -2.13 -24.78
CA GLU A 409 -3.32 -1.66 -26.16
C GLU A 409 -3.92 -0.25 -26.26
N PRO A 410 -3.13 0.80 -26.52
CA PRO A 410 -3.59 1.91 -27.35
C PRO A 410 -3.42 1.48 -28.80
N GLY A 411 -4.51 1.03 -29.42
CA GLY A 411 -4.49 0.42 -30.74
C GLY A 411 -3.71 1.19 -31.80
N HIS A 412 -2.83 0.48 -32.52
CA HIS A 412 -2.45 0.79 -33.89
C HIS A 412 -2.03 -0.47 -34.64
N ALA A 413 -2.89 -0.91 -35.56
CA ALA A 413 -2.50 -1.81 -36.63
C ALA A 413 -1.45 -1.13 -37.54
N ALA A 414 -0.25 -1.71 -37.66
CA ALA A 414 0.46 -2.01 -38.92
C ALA A 414 1.95 -2.36 -38.71
N ASP A 415 2.32 -3.53 -39.23
CA ASP A 415 3.61 -3.91 -39.84
C ASP A 415 4.95 -3.41 -39.24
N ALA A 416 5.70 -4.33 -38.60
CA ALA A 416 7.17 -4.39 -38.69
C ALA A 416 7.69 -5.82 -38.44
N PRO A 417 8.76 -6.27 -39.14
CA PRO A 417 9.17 -7.67 -39.17
C PRO A 417 9.98 -8.10 -37.94
N ALA A 418 9.85 -9.38 -37.62
CA ALA A 418 10.63 -10.11 -36.63
C ALA A 418 12.12 -10.15 -36.99
N ASP A 419 12.98 -9.78 -36.05
CA ASP A 419 14.35 -10.31 -35.85
C ASP A 419 15.02 -9.55 -34.69
N GLU A 420 14.96 -10.07 -33.45
CA GLU A 420 16.06 -9.97 -32.47
C GLU A 420 16.01 -11.19 -31.50
N PRO A 421 17.16 -11.76 -31.10
CA PRO A 421 17.19 -12.97 -30.28
C PRO A 421 16.92 -12.65 -28.81
N ALA A 422 16.08 -13.46 -28.18
CA ALA A 422 15.80 -13.40 -26.75
C ALA A 422 17.09 -13.56 -25.94
N THR A 423 17.47 -12.51 -25.22
CA THR A 423 18.38 -12.60 -24.09
C THR A 423 17.56 -12.91 -22.85
N ASP A 424 17.85 -14.05 -22.22
CA ASP A 424 17.31 -14.46 -20.92
C ASP A 424 17.72 -13.45 -19.83
N GLU A 425 16.88 -12.45 -19.62
CA GLU A 425 16.83 -11.69 -18.37
C GLU A 425 15.46 -11.98 -17.73
N HIS A 426 15.47 -12.46 -16.48
CA HIS A 426 14.27 -12.69 -15.65
C HIS A 426 13.59 -11.37 -15.28
N GLY A 427 13.18 -10.59 -16.28
CA GLY A 427 12.23 -9.50 -16.12
C GLY A 427 10.84 -10.13 -16.11
N HIS A 428 10.19 -10.14 -14.94
CA HIS A 428 8.78 -10.44 -14.84
C HIS A 428 8.04 -9.41 -15.72
N GLY A 429 7.65 -9.83 -16.92
CA GLY A 429 6.60 -9.13 -17.65
C GLY A 429 5.33 -9.16 -16.80
N ASP A 430 4.39 -8.25 -17.07
CA ASP A 430 3.10 -8.27 -16.38
C ASP A 430 2.43 -9.63 -16.66
N VAL A 431 2.28 -10.44 -15.61
CA VAL A 431 1.65 -11.76 -15.65
C VAL A 431 0.21 -11.63 -15.13
N ASP A 432 -0.68 -12.46 -15.65
CA ASP A 432 -2.04 -12.57 -15.12
C ASP A 432 -2.00 -13.49 -13.86
N PRO A 433 -2.33 -12.95 -12.66
CA PRO A 433 -2.26 -13.72 -11.43
C PRO A 433 -3.44 -14.69 -11.24
N HIS A 434 -4.51 -14.61 -12.03
CA HIS A 434 -5.79 -15.27 -11.75
C HIS A 434 -5.83 -16.75 -12.21
N TYR A 435 -4.72 -17.46 -12.07
CA TYR A 435 -4.56 -18.86 -12.52
C TYR A 435 -5.54 -19.82 -11.86
N TRP A 436 -6.06 -19.48 -10.67
CA TRP A 436 -7.02 -20.30 -9.93
C TRP A 436 -8.34 -20.50 -10.68
N HIS A 437 -8.65 -19.71 -11.70
CA HIS A 437 -9.83 -19.96 -12.52
C HIS A 437 -9.67 -21.13 -13.51
N ASP A 438 -8.50 -21.75 -13.58
CA ASP A 438 -8.26 -23.06 -14.21
C ASP A 438 -7.92 -24.10 -13.11
N PRO A 439 -8.86 -25.01 -12.77
CA PRO A 439 -8.63 -26.01 -11.73
C PRO A 439 -7.42 -26.92 -11.99
N THR A 440 -6.98 -27.07 -13.25
CA THR A 440 -5.83 -27.91 -13.60
C THR A 440 -4.50 -27.26 -13.23
N LEU A 441 -4.46 -25.94 -13.10
CA LEU A 441 -3.29 -25.22 -12.60
C LEU A 441 -3.21 -25.29 -11.07
N VAL A 442 -4.36 -25.36 -10.39
CA VAL A 442 -4.44 -25.46 -8.92
C VAL A 442 -3.88 -26.78 -8.38
N GLU A 443 -3.87 -27.85 -9.18
CA GLU A 443 -3.24 -29.14 -8.81
C GLU A 443 -1.76 -28.95 -8.40
N GLN A 444 -1.02 -28.06 -9.09
CA GLN A 444 0.38 -27.77 -8.75
C GLN A 444 0.49 -27.05 -7.40
N SER A 445 -0.41 -26.10 -7.13
CA SER A 445 -0.47 -25.38 -5.86
C SER A 445 -0.79 -26.34 -4.70
N VAL A 446 -1.72 -27.27 -4.90
CA VAL A 446 -2.10 -28.29 -3.89
C VAL A 446 -0.93 -29.21 -3.56
N ALA A 447 -0.18 -29.67 -4.56
CA ALA A 447 1.03 -30.46 -4.36
C ALA A 447 2.13 -29.68 -3.62
N ALA A 448 2.32 -28.40 -3.95
CA ALA A 448 3.28 -27.52 -3.28
C ALA A 448 2.90 -27.29 -1.79
N ILE A 449 1.61 -27.10 -1.50
CA ILE A 449 1.09 -27.02 -0.12
C ILE A 449 1.42 -28.30 0.64
N ALA A 450 1.10 -29.47 0.09
CA ALA A 450 1.35 -30.75 0.76
C ALA A 450 2.83 -30.96 1.07
N ALA A 451 3.72 -30.63 0.13
CA ALA A 451 5.17 -30.75 0.30
C ALA A 451 5.71 -29.80 1.38
N ALA A 452 5.23 -28.55 1.39
CA ALA A 452 5.60 -27.55 2.39
C ALA A 452 5.12 -27.94 3.80
N LEU A 453 3.86 -28.38 3.93
CA LEU A 453 3.31 -28.87 5.20
C LEU A 453 4.06 -30.12 5.70
N ALA A 454 4.36 -31.08 4.82
CA ALA A 454 5.13 -32.27 5.17
C ALA A 454 6.57 -31.94 5.63
N THR A 455 7.16 -30.87 5.08
CA THR A 455 8.49 -30.41 5.50
C THR A 455 8.45 -29.75 6.88
N ALA A 456 7.44 -28.91 7.12
CA ALA A 456 7.27 -28.21 8.39
C ALA A 456 6.79 -29.13 9.53
N ASP A 457 6.00 -30.16 9.19
CA ASP A 457 5.44 -31.14 10.13
C ASP A 457 5.54 -32.58 9.57
N PRO A 458 6.73 -33.20 9.68
CA PRO A 458 6.97 -34.54 9.14
C PRO A 458 6.14 -35.65 9.80
N ALA A 459 5.56 -35.40 10.97
CA ALA A 459 4.74 -36.39 11.67
C ALA A 459 3.42 -36.67 10.95
N HIS A 460 2.87 -35.68 10.25
CA HIS A 460 1.61 -35.77 9.52
C HIS A 460 1.78 -35.78 7.99
N ALA A 461 3.02 -35.91 7.48
CA ALA A 461 3.34 -35.90 6.06
C ALA A 461 2.44 -36.82 5.21
N ALA A 462 2.21 -38.07 5.65
CA ALA A 462 1.37 -39.01 4.92
C ALA A 462 -0.12 -38.59 4.90
N ALA A 463 -0.59 -37.91 5.93
CA ALA A 463 -1.97 -37.40 5.99
C ALA A 463 -2.16 -36.19 5.06
N TYR A 464 -1.16 -35.31 4.95
CA TYR A 464 -1.16 -34.21 3.98
C TYR A 464 -1.20 -34.74 2.54
N GLU A 465 -0.40 -35.75 2.22
CA GLU A 465 -0.37 -36.39 0.89
C GLU A 465 -1.71 -37.07 0.54
N GLU A 466 -2.32 -37.79 1.51
CA GLU A 466 -3.63 -38.42 1.33
C GLU A 466 -4.73 -37.38 1.06
N ARG A 467 -4.77 -36.29 1.84
CA ARG A 467 -5.75 -35.20 1.66
C ARG A 467 -5.54 -34.43 0.36
N ALA A 468 -4.29 -34.16 -0.02
CA ALA A 468 -3.97 -33.54 -1.31
C ALA A 468 -4.48 -34.39 -2.47
N THR A 469 -4.18 -35.70 -2.47
CA THR A 469 -4.66 -36.63 -3.50
C THR A 469 -6.19 -36.67 -3.58
N ALA A 470 -6.87 -36.63 -2.43
CA ALA A 470 -8.33 -36.59 -2.39
C ALA A 470 -8.88 -35.27 -2.97
N TYR A 471 -8.27 -34.13 -2.63
CA TYR A 471 -8.67 -32.82 -3.13
C TYR A 471 -8.41 -32.69 -4.64
N GLU A 472 -7.28 -33.17 -5.15
CA GLU A 472 -7.00 -33.25 -6.59
C GLU A 472 -8.07 -34.05 -7.34
N ALA A 473 -8.55 -35.17 -6.78
CA ALA A 473 -9.65 -35.94 -7.37
C ALA A 473 -10.96 -35.13 -7.42
N GLU A 474 -11.22 -34.28 -6.43
CA GLU A 474 -12.34 -33.35 -6.44
C GLU A 474 -12.18 -32.25 -7.50
N LEU A 475 -10.98 -31.72 -7.70
CA LEU A 475 -10.67 -30.74 -8.76
C LEU A 475 -10.92 -31.34 -10.16
N VAL A 476 -10.49 -32.58 -10.40
CA VAL A 476 -10.74 -33.29 -11.66
C VAL A 476 -12.24 -33.53 -11.89
N ALA A 477 -12.98 -33.91 -10.84
CA ALA A 477 -14.42 -34.10 -10.93
C ALA A 477 -15.15 -32.78 -11.20
N LEU A 478 -14.72 -31.70 -10.55
CA LEU A 478 -15.23 -30.35 -10.78
C LEU A 478 -14.98 -29.90 -12.22
N ASP A 479 -13.75 -30.02 -12.72
CA ASP A 479 -13.41 -29.66 -14.10
C ASP A 479 -14.33 -30.35 -15.12
N GLN A 480 -14.58 -31.66 -14.95
CA GLN A 480 -15.49 -32.42 -15.81
C GLN A 480 -16.94 -31.94 -15.72
N GLU A 481 -17.41 -31.63 -14.50
CA GLU A 481 -18.74 -31.05 -14.27
C GLU A 481 -18.90 -29.71 -15.01
N LEU A 482 -17.92 -28.82 -14.86
CA LEU A 482 -17.94 -27.47 -15.42
C LEU A 482 -17.81 -27.49 -16.95
N LYS A 483 -16.95 -28.33 -17.51
CA LYS A 483 -16.86 -28.56 -18.97
C LYS A 483 -18.19 -29.03 -19.54
N ALA A 484 -18.88 -29.95 -18.87
CA ALA A 484 -20.18 -30.43 -19.31
C ALA A 484 -21.26 -29.33 -19.26
N ALA A 485 -21.23 -28.46 -18.24
CA ALA A 485 -22.14 -27.33 -18.14
C ALA A 485 -21.93 -26.32 -19.28
N VAL A 486 -20.68 -25.96 -19.58
CA VAL A 486 -20.32 -25.01 -20.65
C VAL A 486 -20.59 -25.60 -22.04
N ALA A 487 -20.41 -26.90 -22.24
CA ALA A 487 -20.76 -27.58 -23.49
C ALA A 487 -22.25 -27.45 -23.85
N GLY A 488 -23.11 -27.19 -22.87
CA GLY A 488 -24.54 -26.90 -23.08
C GLY A 488 -24.84 -25.50 -23.64
N VAL A 489 -23.83 -24.62 -23.76
CA VAL A 489 -23.93 -23.29 -24.37
C VAL A 489 -23.37 -23.34 -25.80
N PRO A 490 -24.11 -22.86 -26.82
CA PRO A 490 -23.59 -22.71 -28.18
C PRO A 490 -22.31 -21.89 -28.22
N SER A 491 -21.29 -22.34 -28.97
CA SER A 491 -19.96 -21.70 -28.98
C SER A 491 -19.98 -20.23 -29.42
N ASP A 492 -20.91 -19.85 -30.30
CA ASP A 492 -21.12 -18.47 -30.75
C ASP A 492 -21.70 -17.54 -29.68
N ARG A 493 -22.22 -18.10 -28.58
CA ARG A 493 -22.75 -17.36 -27.43
C ARG A 493 -21.82 -17.36 -26.23
N ARG A 494 -20.65 -18.00 -26.30
CA ARG A 494 -19.70 -18.07 -25.18
C ARG A 494 -18.85 -16.81 -25.10
N LEU A 495 -19.52 -15.67 -24.89
CA LEU A 495 -18.93 -14.35 -24.87
C LEU A 495 -19.07 -13.76 -23.47
N LEU A 496 -17.95 -13.52 -22.79
CA LEU A 496 -17.91 -13.07 -21.40
C LEU A 496 -17.49 -11.59 -21.32
N VAL A 497 -18.19 -10.82 -20.49
CA VAL A 497 -17.80 -9.46 -20.09
C VAL A 497 -17.92 -9.34 -18.58
N THR A 498 -16.86 -8.88 -17.92
CA THR A 498 -16.73 -8.79 -16.45
C THR A 498 -16.36 -7.39 -15.98
N ASP A 499 -16.24 -7.18 -14.67
CA ASP A 499 -15.79 -5.90 -14.12
C ASP A 499 -14.29 -5.68 -14.36
N HIS A 500 -13.44 -6.67 -14.07
CA HIS A 500 -12.00 -6.61 -14.37
C HIS A 500 -11.48 -7.87 -15.08
N ASP A 501 -10.23 -7.83 -15.54
CA ASP A 501 -9.63 -8.91 -16.34
C ASP A 501 -9.06 -10.02 -15.43
N ALA A 502 -9.97 -10.80 -14.84
CA ALA A 502 -9.63 -11.93 -13.97
C ALA A 502 -9.91 -13.30 -14.60
N PHE A 503 -10.73 -13.37 -15.64
CA PHE A 503 -11.30 -14.64 -16.11
C PHE A 503 -10.61 -15.20 -17.35
N SER A 504 -9.42 -14.70 -17.70
CA SER A 504 -8.67 -15.13 -18.90
C SER A 504 -8.29 -16.62 -18.86
N TYR A 505 -7.86 -17.14 -17.71
CA TYR A 505 -7.63 -18.59 -17.52
C TYR A 505 -8.92 -19.42 -17.67
N LEU A 506 -10.04 -18.95 -17.10
CA LEU A 506 -11.35 -19.58 -17.25
C LEU A 506 -11.74 -19.67 -18.72
N GLY A 507 -11.62 -18.54 -19.43
CA GLY A 507 -11.98 -18.40 -20.83
C GLY A 507 -11.20 -19.37 -21.71
N ARG A 508 -9.87 -19.41 -21.52
CA ARG A 508 -8.99 -20.32 -22.25
C ARG A 508 -9.34 -21.79 -22.01
N HIS A 509 -9.61 -22.16 -20.75
CA HIS A 509 -9.81 -23.55 -20.36
C HIS A 509 -11.18 -24.11 -20.76
N TYR A 510 -12.24 -23.30 -20.65
CA TYR A 510 -13.61 -23.72 -20.95
C TYR A 510 -14.13 -23.28 -22.33
N ASP A 511 -13.28 -22.72 -23.20
CA ASP A 511 -13.65 -22.23 -24.53
C ASP A 511 -14.75 -21.14 -24.45
N ILE A 512 -14.49 -20.15 -23.59
CA ILE A 512 -15.30 -18.94 -23.42
C ILE A 512 -14.44 -17.74 -23.83
N GLU A 513 -14.88 -16.99 -24.84
CA GLU A 513 -14.18 -15.80 -25.32
C GLU A 513 -14.44 -14.64 -24.36
N LEU A 514 -13.38 -14.14 -23.71
CA LEU A 514 -13.44 -12.90 -22.94
C LEU A 514 -13.46 -11.74 -23.94
N ILE A 515 -14.60 -11.06 -24.03
CA ILE A 515 -14.81 -9.92 -24.94
C ILE A 515 -14.14 -8.65 -24.39
N GLY A 516 -14.08 -8.54 -23.07
CA GLY A 516 -13.41 -7.45 -22.38
C GLY A 516 -13.93 -7.29 -20.97
N ALA A 517 -13.25 -6.43 -20.21
CA ALA A 517 -13.66 -6.06 -18.87
C ALA A 517 -13.90 -4.55 -18.79
N ALA A 518 -14.76 -4.11 -17.87
CA ALA A 518 -15.02 -2.69 -17.64
C ALA A 518 -13.74 -1.93 -17.23
N ILE A 519 -12.86 -2.63 -16.51
CA ILE A 519 -11.53 -2.24 -16.11
C ILE A 519 -10.58 -3.22 -16.80
N PRO A 520 -9.96 -2.87 -17.94
CA PRO A 520 -9.11 -3.78 -18.72
C PRO A 520 -7.73 -3.91 -18.08
N SER A 521 -7.70 -4.43 -16.86
CA SER A 521 -6.51 -4.60 -16.04
C SER A 521 -6.66 -5.85 -15.20
N THR A 522 -5.56 -6.58 -15.08
CA THR A 522 -5.39 -7.70 -14.15
C THR A 522 -5.01 -7.23 -12.74
N SER A 523 -5.00 -5.91 -12.50
CA SER A 523 -4.71 -5.28 -11.21
C SER A 523 -5.76 -4.23 -10.84
N GLY A 524 -5.97 -4.01 -9.54
CA GLY A 524 -6.92 -3.03 -9.00
C GLY A 524 -6.56 -1.55 -9.25
N ALA A 525 -5.34 -1.26 -9.73
CA ALA A 525 -4.85 0.11 -9.92
C ALA A 525 -5.51 0.87 -11.09
N ALA A 526 -6.19 0.16 -12.00
CA ALA A 526 -6.87 0.77 -13.13
C ALA A 526 -8.32 1.15 -12.77
N SER A 527 -8.80 2.26 -13.34
CA SER A 527 -10.19 2.70 -13.19
C SER A 527 -10.90 2.66 -14.54
N ALA A 528 -12.21 2.37 -14.53
CA ALA A 528 -13.03 2.44 -15.73
C ALA A 528 -12.98 3.84 -16.39
N ASP A 529 -12.43 3.93 -17.59
CA ASP A 529 -12.39 5.18 -18.35
C ASP A 529 -13.57 5.28 -19.33
N ALA A 530 -14.06 6.50 -19.56
CA ALA A 530 -15.27 6.72 -20.36
C ALA A 530 -15.14 6.31 -21.83
N LYS A 531 -13.93 6.34 -22.40
CA LYS A 531 -13.66 5.94 -23.79
C LYS A 531 -13.67 4.41 -23.89
N THR A 532 -12.96 3.70 -23.03
CA THR A 532 -12.95 2.24 -22.97
C THR A 532 -14.34 1.68 -22.72
N MET A 533 -15.11 2.29 -21.80
CA MET A 533 -16.50 1.92 -21.56
C MET A 533 -17.38 2.08 -22.81
N ALA A 534 -17.21 3.17 -23.57
CA ALA A 534 -17.94 3.38 -24.81
C ALA A 534 -17.56 2.37 -25.90
N GLU A 535 -16.27 2.05 -26.03
CA GLU A 535 -15.76 1.03 -26.96
C GLU A 535 -16.29 -0.37 -26.59
N LEU A 536 -16.28 -0.72 -25.30
CA LEU A 536 -16.83 -1.98 -24.80
C LEU A 536 -18.34 -2.09 -25.06
N ILE A 537 -19.12 -1.02 -24.85
CA ILE A 537 -20.55 -0.99 -25.17
C ILE A 537 -20.79 -1.26 -26.67
N GLU A 538 -19.97 -0.68 -27.56
CA GLU A 538 -20.09 -0.96 -29.00
C GLU A 538 -19.75 -2.42 -29.32
N ILE A 539 -18.70 -2.97 -28.71
CA ILE A 539 -18.31 -4.37 -28.89
C ILE A 539 -19.42 -5.31 -28.38
N ILE A 540 -20.00 -5.05 -27.21
CA ILE A 540 -21.12 -5.82 -26.64
C ILE A 540 -22.28 -5.88 -27.64
N LYS A 541 -22.68 -4.74 -28.21
CA LYS A 541 -23.76 -4.65 -29.19
C LYS A 541 -23.42 -5.36 -30.50
N LEU A 542 -22.19 -5.18 -31.00
CA LEU A 542 -21.75 -5.71 -32.29
C LEU A 542 -21.59 -7.22 -32.27
N ARG A 543 -21.02 -7.76 -31.18
CA ARG A 543 -20.76 -9.19 -30.99
C ARG A 543 -21.98 -9.94 -30.46
N GLY A 544 -23.01 -9.22 -30.00
CA GLY A 544 -24.23 -9.82 -29.48
C GLY A 544 -24.01 -10.54 -28.15
N VAL A 545 -23.21 -9.94 -27.26
CA VAL A 545 -22.93 -10.50 -25.93
C VAL A 545 -24.24 -10.60 -25.15
N PRO A 546 -24.54 -11.74 -24.51
CA PRO A 546 -25.86 -11.99 -23.93
C PRO A 546 -26.10 -11.32 -22.58
N ALA A 547 -25.04 -11.06 -21.80
CA ALA A 547 -25.13 -10.45 -20.48
C ALA A 547 -23.78 -9.81 -20.07
N VAL A 548 -23.81 -8.87 -19.14
CA VAL A 548 -22.64 -8.38 -18.41
C VAL A 548 -22.61 -9.04 -17.03
N PHE A 549 -21.45 -9.48 -16.56
CA PHE A 549 -21.33 -10.16 -15.28
C PHE A 549 -20.64 -9.27 -14.26
N SER A 550 -21.24 -9.13 -13.08
CA SER A 550 -20.69 -8.31 -12.01
C SER A 550 -20.10 -9.14 -10.88
N GLU A 551 -18.95 -8.71 -10.40
CA GLU A 551 -18.15 -9.35 -9.36
C GLU A 551 -18.54 -8.86 -7.96
N SER A 552 -18.33 -9.72 -6.97
CA SER A 552 -18.78 -9.50 -5.58
C SER A 552 -18.04 -8.38 -4.84
N THR A 553 -16.81 -8.06 -5.25
CA THR A 553 -15.96 -7.00 -4.66
C THR A 553 -15.95 -5.72 -5.48
N ALA A 554 -16.44 -5.74 -6.71
CA ALA A 554 -16.48 -4.59 -7.61
C ALA A 554 -17.64 -3.62 -7.29
N ASP A 555 -17.55 -2.38 -7.80
CA ASP A 555 -18.66 -1.43 -7.71
C ASP A 555 -19.76 -1.81 -8.73
N PRO A 556 -20.95 -2.26 -8.27
CA PRO A 556 -22.02 -2.72 -9.16
C PRO A 556 -22.56 -1.62 -10.07
N ALA A 557 -22.26 -0.34 -9.80
CA ALA A 557 -22.64 0.76 -10.68
C ALA A 557 -21.96 0.66 -12.07
N VAL A 558 -20.75 0.11 -12.15
CA VAL A 558 -19.99 0.01 -13.40
C VAL A 558 -20.64 -0.98 -14.36
N ALA A 559 -20.81 -2.24 -13.93
CA ALA A 559 -21.50 -3.28 -14.69
C ALA A 559 -22.93 -2.85 -15.09
N LYS A 560 -23.64 -2.18 -14.19
CA LYS A 560 -24.99 -1.68 -14.47
C LYS A 560 -25.02 -0.65 -15.61
N VAL A 561 -24.09 0.30 -15.62
CA VAL A 561 -24.02 1.30 -16.70
C VAL A 561 -23.72 0.63 -18.04
N LEU A 562 -22.79 -0.34 -18.08
CA LEU A 562 -22.50 -1.12 -19.30
C LEU A 562 -23.76 -1.81 -19.81
N ALA A 563 -24.43 -2.54 -18.93
CA ALA A 563 -25.61 -3.33 -19.25
C ALA A 563 -26.80 -2.48 -19.71
N ASP A 564 -27.09 -1.37 -19.01
CA ASP A 564 -28.18 -0.45 -19.34
C ASP A 564 -27.95 0.21 -20.72
N GLU A 565 -26.72 0.69 -21.00
CA GLU A 565 -26.37 1.32 -22.27
C GLU A 565 -26.25 0.31 -23.43
N ALA A 566 -25.82 -0.92 -23.13
CA ALA A 566 -25.74 -2.01 -24.09
C ALA A 566 -27.09 -2.66 -24.40
N GLY A 567 -28.06 -2.58 -23.47
CA GLY A 567 -29.37 -3.22 -23.57
C GLY A 567 -29.34 -4.71 -23.25
N VAL A 568 -28.48 -5.14 -22.33
CA VAL A 568 -28.31 -6.54 -21.89
C VAL A 568 -28.53 -6.65 -20.38
N PRO A 569 -28.91 -7.82 -19.82
CA PRO A 569 -29.00 -8.00 -18.37
C PRO A 569 -27.64 -7.98 -17.68
N VAL A 570 -27.64 -7.65 -16.38
CA VAL A 570 -26.52 -7.88 -15.47
C VAL A 570 -26.72 -9.20 -14.74
N MET A 571 -25.66 -10.01 -14.64
CA MET A 571 -25.59 -11.21 -13.83
C MET A 571 -24.65 -10.94 -12.64
N ASP A 572 -25.22 -10.71 -11.47
CA ASP A 572 -24.45 -10.36 -10.26
C ASP A 572 -23.97 -11.60 -9.50
N GLY A 573 -22.78 -11.51 -8.90
CA GLY A 573 -22.30 -12.50 -7.93
C GLY A 573 -21.16 -13.38 -8.42
N LEU A 574 -20.37 -12.92 -9.39
CA LEU A 574 -19.08 -13.56 -9.68
C LEU A 574 -18.08 -13.34 -8.55
N PHE A 575 -17.25 -14.34 -8.33
CA PHE A 575 -16.14 -14.30 -7.38
C PHE A 575 -14.83 -14.40 -8.17
N ALA A 576 -14.12 -13.29 -8.32
CA ALA A 576 -12.80 -13.29 -8.96
C ALA A 576 -11.70 -13.62 -7.93
N ASP A 577 -11.43 -12.69 -7.01
CA ASP A 577 -10.24 -12.74 -6.15
C ASP A 577 -10.52 -13.20 -4.72
N THR A 578 -11.78 -13.53 -4.42
CA THR A 578 -12.23 -13.87 -3.06
C THR A 578 -13.23 -15.01 -3.08
N LEU A 579 -13.42 -15.62 -1.90
CA LEU A 579 -14.54 -16.52 -1.62
C LEU A 579 -15.72 -15.75 -1.02
N ALA A 580 -16.90 -16.38 -1.04
CA ALA A 580 -18.03 -15.92 -0.24
C ALA A 580 -17.76 -16.12 1.27
N PRO A 581 -18.55 -15.48 2.16
CA PRO A 581 -18.42 -15.72 3.59
C PRO A 581 -18.57 -17.19 3.98
N ALA A 582 -17.90 -17.60 5.07
CA ALA A 582 -17.94 -18.96 5.56
C ALA A 582 -19.38 -19.45 5.81
N GLY A 583 -19.70 -20.65 5.33
CA GLY A 583 -21.03 -21.25 5.40
C GLY A 583 -21.90 -21.01 4.16
N ASP A 584 -21.50 -20.13 3.25
CA ASP A 584 -22.06 -20.04 1.91
C ASP A 584 -21.56 -21.19 1.01
N ALA A 585 -22.33 -21.56 -0.01
CA ALA A 585 -21.94 -22.56 -0.99
C ALA A 585 -20.67 -22.17 -1.75
N ALA A 586 -20.46 -20.87 -2.01
CA ALA A 586 -19.25 -20.31 -2.63
C ALA A 586 -18.16 -19.93 -1.60
N GLY A 587 -18.30 -20.37 -0.35
CA GLY A 587 -17.30 -20.15 0.71
C GLY A 587 -16.09 -21.10 0.65
N THR A 588 -16.01 -21.95 -0.37
CA THR A 588 -14.88 -22.84 -0.69
C THR A 588 -14.47 -22.64 -2.14
N TYR A 589 -13.24 -22.95 -2.52
CA TYR A 589 -12.77 -22.79 -3.90
C TYR A 589 -13.61 -23.60 -4.91
N ILE A 590 -13.91 -24.87 -4.59
CA ILE A 590 -14.76 -25.73 -5.42
C ILE A 590 -16.16 -25.12 -5.57
N GLY A 591 -16.71 -24.61 -4.47
CA GLY A 591 -18.00 -23.94 -4.46
C GLY A 591 -18.03 -22.66 -5.29
N MET A 592 -16.99 -21.84 -5.16
CA MET A 592 -16.77 -20.60 -5.92
C MET A 592 -16.73 -20.89 -7.43
N MET A 593 -15.88 -21.83 -7.86
CA MET A 593 -15.76 -22.22 -9.27
C MET A 593 -17.09 -22.76 -9.83
N ARG A 594 -17.79 -23.59 -9.05
CA ARG A 594 -19.12 -24.08 -9.44
C ARG A 594 -20.13 -22.93 -9.58
N SER A 595 -20.17 -22.02 -8.61
CA SER A 595 -21.07 -20.86 -8.64
C SER A 595 -20.81 -19.98 -9.85
N ASN A 596 -19.54 -19.62 -10.09
CA ASN A 596 -19.13 -18.77 -11.21
C ASN A 596 -19.53 -19.38 -12.56
N VAL A 597 -19.11 -20.63 -12.83
CA VAL A 597 -19.39 -21.23 -14.14
C VAL A 597 -20.88 -21.45 -14.36
N LEU A 598 -21.64 -21.83 -13.33
CA LEU A 598 -23.09 -21.98 -13.47
C LEU A 598 -23.80 -20.65 -13.73
N LEU A 599 -23.38 -19.57 -13.05
CA LEU A 599 -23.89 -18.21 -13.29
C LEU A 599 -23.57 -17.76 -14.71
N ILE A 600 -22.33 -17.99 -15.17
CA ILE A 600 -21.90 -17.72 -16.55
C ILE A 600 -22.79 -18.49 -17.52
N VAL A 601 -22.92 -19.81 -17.36
CA VAL A 601 -23.76 -20.65 -18.23
C VAL A 601 -25.22 -20.19 -18.27
N GLU A 602 -25.77 -19.72 -17.14
CA GLU A 602 -27.11 -19.14 -17.07
C GLU A 602 -27.21 -17.87 -17.91
N GLY A 603 -26.32 -16.90 -17.66
CA GLY A 603 -26.31 -15.62 -18.39
C GLY A 603 -26.07 -15.80 -19.89
N LEU A 604 -25.23 -16.76 -20.29
CA LEU A 604 -24.94 -17.03 -21.69
C LEU A 604 -26.09 -17.73 -22.43
N LYS A 605 -27.01 -18.41 -21.73
CA LYS A 605 -28.20 -19.04 -22.33
C LYS A 605 -29.31 -18.05 -22.62
N GLY A 606 -29.33 -16.90 -21.93
CA GLY A 606 -30.28 -15.81 -22.11
C GLY A 606 -31.62 -16.04 -21.43
#